data_AF-A0AAV6Z903-F1
#
_entry.id   AF-A0AAV6Z903-F1
#
_cell.length_a   1.000
_cell.length_b   1.000
_cell.length_c   1.000
_cell.angle_alpha   90.00
_cell.angle_beta   90.00
_cell.angle_gamma   90.00
#
_symmetry.space_group_name_H-M   'P 1'
#
loop_
_entity.id
_entity.type
_entity.pdbx_description
1 polymer ?
#
loop_
_entity_poly.entity_id
_entity_poly.type
_entity_poly.pdbx_seq_one_letter_code
_entity_poly.pdbx_strand_id
1 'polypeptide(L)'
;MHLIREIILVDDYSENPDDCRLLCKLPKVKCLRNDQREGLIRSRVRGAELAKAGVLTFLDSHCEVNKDWLPPLLKRVKEDPTRVVSPVIDIINLDTFAYIAASSDLRGGKNTKRTAEVWMDEYKNHYYAARPAAQGRPYGDIQKRLSLRRSLKCRPFKWYLENVYPELQIPVESLSKSGIIRQRQRCIESQKTGGQDAPTLNLVPCSSLKGVSEKSQVH
;
A
#
# COMPACT_ATOMS: atom_id res chain seq x y z
N MET A 1 -24.45 27.75 3.01
CA MET A 1 -24.42 26.27 3.09
C MET A 1 -23.13 25.86 3.80
N HIS A 2 -23.18 25.24 4.98
CA HIS A 2 -21.98 24.85 5.73
C HIS A 2 -21.75 23.34 5.63
N LEU A 3 -20.85 22.90 4.76
CA LEU A 3 -20.55 21.47 4.54
C LEU A 3 -19.68 20.86 5.65
N ILE A 4 -18.85 21.68 6.31
CA ILE A 4 -17.97 21.22 7.39
C ILE A 4 -18.74 21.24 8.71
N ARG A 5 -18.99 20.05 9.27
CA ARG A 5 -19.62 19.87 10.59
C ARG A 5 -18.62 20.09 11.73
N GLU A 6 -17.50 19.39 11.66
CA GLU A 6 -16.42 19.40 12.65
C GLU A 6 -15.11 18.98 12.00
N ILE A 7 -13.98 19.35 12.62
CA ILE A 7 -12.64 18.93 12.27
C ILE A 7 -12.08 18.24 13.51
N ILE A 8 -11.78 16.94 13.40
CA ILE A 8 -11.22 16.15 14.51
C ILE A 8 -9.74 15.96 14.21
N LEU A 9 -8.89 16.66 14.97
CA LEU A 9 -7.46 16.47 14.97
C LEU A 9 -7.12 15.35 15.94
N VAL A 10 -6.54 14.26 15.41
CA VAL A 10 -6.09 13.15 16.24
C VAL A 10 -4.58 13.22 16.42
N ASP A 11 -4.16 13.64 17.60
CA ASP A 11 -2.77 13.71 18.02
C ASP A 11 -2.30 12.31 18.45
N ASP A 12 -1.45 11.70 17.61
CA ASP A 12 -0.90 10.36 17.81
C ASP A 12 0.36 10.37 18.69
N TYR A 13 0.24 10.97 19.87
CA TYR A 13 1.30 11.06 20.86
C TYR A 13 2.51 11.90 20.38
N SER A 14 2.25 13.10 19.87
CA SER A 14 3.27 14.10 19.56
C SER A 14 4.07 14.48 20.80
N GLU A 15 5.34 14.84 20.63
CA GLU A 15 6.22 15.28 21.72
C GLU A 15 5.66 16.52 22.43
N ASN A 16 5.18 17.50 21.65
CA ASN A 16 4.49 18.66 22.18
C ASN A 16 2.96 18.44 22.19
N PRO A 17 2.31 18.32 23.37
CA PRO A 17 0.87 18.17 23.46
C PRO A 17 0.11 19.46 23.11
N ASP A 18 0.77 20.62 23.09
CA ASP A 18 0.10 21.89 22.85
C ASP A 18 -0.16 22.16 21.37
N ASP A 19 0.55 21.50 20.45
CA ASP A 19 0.36 21.65 18.99
C ASP A 19 -1.11 21.46 18.59
N CYS A 20 -1.76 20.44 19.15
CA CYS A 20 -3.16 20.13 18.88
C CYS A 20 -4.12 20.98 19.73
N ARG A 21 -3.76 21.27 20.99
CA ARG A 21 -4.61 22.04 21.92
C ARG A 21 -4.76 23.50 21.50
N LEU A 22 -3.70 24.11 20.98
CA LEU A 22 -3.72 25.50 20.53
C LEU A 22 -4.71 25.69 19.36
N LEU A 23 -4.88 24.67 18.52
CA LEU A 23 -5.79 24.69 17.38
C LEU A 23 -7.27 24.53 17.78
N CYS A 24 -7.59 24.05 18.98
CA CYS A 24 -8.96 24.00 19.50
C CYS A 24 -9.63 25.38 19.63
N LYS A 25 -8.84 26.47 19.57
CA LYS A 25 -9.35 27.85 19.55
C LYS A 25 -10.07 28.18 18.23
N LEU A 26 -9.77 27.43 17.15
CA LEU A 26 -10.40 27.61 15.85
C LEU A 26 -11.82 27.03 15.84
N PRO A 27 -12.75 27.66 15.08
CA PRO A 27 -14.12 27.18 15.02
C PRO A 27 -14.18 25.76 14.48
N LYS A 28 -15.00 24.91 15.11
CA LYS A 28 -15.28 23.52 14.73
C LYS A 28 -14.11 22.54 14.90
N VAL A 29 -12.96 22.97 15.41
CA VAL A 29 -11.80 22.11 15.64
C VAL A 29 -11.91 21.44 17.01
N LYS A 30 -11.63 20.14 17.05
CA LYS A 30 -11.54 19.34 18.27
C LYS A 30 -10.22 18.59 18.26
N CYS A 31 -9.52 18.62 19.38
CA CYS A 31 -8.32 17.82 19.58
C CYS A 31 -8.65 16.53 20.33
N LEU A 32 -8.15 15.41 19.82
CA LEU A 32 -8.18 14.10 20.44
C LEU A 32 -6.74 13.57 20.54
N ARG A 33 -6.18 13.49 21.74
CA ARG A 33 -4.82 12.98 21.94
C ARG A 33 -4.82 11.53 22.39
N ASN A 34 -3.96 10.71 21.78
CA ASN A 34 -3.64 9.35 22.22
C ASN A 34 -2.65 9.40 23.40
N ASP A 35 -2.82 8.49 24.35
CA ASP A 35 -1.93 8.38 25.53
C ASP A 35 -0.60 7.68 25.20
N GLN A 36 -0.51 7.06 24.02
CA GLN A 36 0.69 6.43 23.47
C GLN A 36 0.64 6.46 21.94
N ARG A 37 1.76 6.16 21.28
CA ARG A 37 1.84 6.14 19.81
C ARG A 37 1.11 4.92 19.24
N GLU A 38 -0.04 5.14 18.65
CA GLU A 38 -0.92 4.11 18.09
C GLU A 38 -0.74 3.93 16.58
N GLY A 39 -0.29 4.95 15.87
CA GLY A 39 -0.12 4.95 14.42
C GLY A 39 -1.38 5.31 13.64
N LEU A 40 -1.18 5.75 12.39
CA LEU A 40 -2.20 6.35 11.52
C LEU A 40 -3.53 5.60 11.47
N ILE A 41 -3.52 4.27 11.32
CA ILE A 41 -4.74 3.48 11.15
C ILE A 41 -5.63 3.55 12.39
N ARG A 42 -5.05 3.35 13.58
CA ARG A 42 -5.80 3.36 14.85
C ARG A 42 -6.27 4.77 15.19
N SER A 43 -5.43 5.78 14.95
CA SER A 43 -5.80 7.19 15.11
C SER A 43 -6.98 7.59 14.21
N ARG A 44 -6.98 7.17 12.94
CA ARG A 44 -8.10 7.41 12.02
C ARG A 44 -9.40 6.72 12.49
N VAL A 45 -9.32 5.48 12.99
CA VAL A 45 -10.50 4.78 13.54
C VAL A 45 -11.03 5.49 14.78
N ARG A 46 -10.17 5.89 15.72
CA ARG A 46 -10.58 6.63 16.92
C ARG A 46 -11.25 7.97 16.58
N GLY A 47 -10.72 8.70 15.59
CA GLY A 47 -11.34 9.92 15.08
C GLY A 47 -12.70 9.66 14.43
N ALA A 48 -12.83 8.58 13.67
CA ALA A 48 -14.08 8.17 13.02
C ALA A 48 -15.17 7.77 14.04
N GLU A 49 -14.82 7.10 15.13
CA GLU A 49 -15.75 6.73 16.20
C GLU A 49 -16.38 7.94 16.92
N LEU A 50 -15.68 9.07 16.96
CA LEU A 50 -16.16 10.32 17.57
C LEU A 50 -16.89 11.25 16.59
N ALA A 51 -16.77 11.00 15.29
CA ALA A 51 -17.37 11.84 14.27
C ALA A 51 -18.89 11.77 14.31
N LYS A 52 -19.55 12.93 14.24
CA LYS A 52 -21.02 13.05 14.29
C LYS A 52 -21.64 13.25 12.91
N ALA A 53 -20.83 13.45 11.87
CA ALA A 53 -21.27 13.64 10.50
C ALA A 53 -21.57 12.30 9.82
N GLY A 54 -22.46 12.30 8.82
CA GLY A 54 -22.78 11.10 8.03
C GLY A 54 -21.72 10.72 6.97
N VAL A 55 -20.72 11.58 6.73
CA VAL A 55 -19.63 11.34 5.79
C VAL A 55 -18.31 11.69 6.46
N LEU A 56 -17.31 10.82 6.31
CA LEU A 56 -15.95 11.01 6.81
C LEU A 56 -15.04 11.52 5.69
N THR A 57 -14.19 12.51 5.99
CA THR A 57 -13.14 12.99 5.10
C THR A 57 -11.82 12.94 5.85
N PHE A 58 -10.87 12.15 5.36
CA PHE A 58 -9.54 12.02 5.94
C PHE A 58 -8.55 12.87 5.13
N LEU A 59 -7.79 13.71 5.82
CA LEU A 59 -6.68 14.48 5.27
C LEU A 59 -5.43 14.18 6.10
N ASP A 60 -4.27 14.23 5.46
CA ASP A 60 -3.01 14.21 6.20
C ASP A 60 -2.71 15.60 6.79
N SER A 61 -1.84 15.65 7.80
CA SER A 61 -1.54 16.89 8.54
C SER A 61 -0.76 17.94 7.71
N HIS A 62 -0.31 17.57 6.52
CA HIS A 62 0.50 18.37 5.61
C HIS A 62 -0.16 18.45 4.23
N CYS A 63 -1.46 18.76 4.22
CA CYS A 63 -2.25 18.95 3.01
C CYS A 63 -2.71 20.40 2.89
N GLU A 64 -2.78 20.88 1.64
CA GLU A 64 -3.45 22.12 1.28
C GLU A 64 -4.64 21.81 0.36
N VAL A 65 -5.80 22.36 0.69
CA VAL A 65 -7.03 22.11 -0.06
C VAL A 65 -7.27 23.21 -1.10
N ASN A 66 -7.63 22.83 -2.32
CA ASN A 66 -7.90 23.78 -3.39
C ASN A 66 -9.35 24.30 -3.33
N LYS A 67 -9.68 25.30 -4.15
CA LYS A 67 -11.06 25.80 -4.29
C LYS A 67 -11.99 24.67 -4.69
N ASP A 68 -13.18 24.65 -4.08
CA ASP A 68 -14.24 23.68 -4.37
C ASP A 68 -13.81 22.20 -4.32
N TRP A 69 -12.82 21.88 -3.48
CA TRP A 69 -12.32 20.51 -3.32
C TRP A 69 -13.36 19.54 -2.74
N LEU A 70 -14.23 20.01 -1.84
CA LEU A 70 -15.15 19.17 -1.06
C LEU A 70 -16.49 18.87 -1.77
N PRO A 71 -17.19 19.84 -2.39
CA PRO A 71 -18.50 19.59 -3.00
C PRO A 71 -18.52 18.45 -4.05
N PRO A 72 -17.54 18.32 -4.97
CA PRO A 72 -17.51 17.23 -5.94
C PRO A 72 -17.42 15.86 -5.27
N LEU A 73 -16.63 15.72 -4.20
CA LEU A 73 -16.47 14.48 -3.45
C LEU A 73 -17.79 14.10 -2.76
N LEU A 74 -18.39 15.04 -2.02
CA LEU A 74 -19.65 14.80 -1.33
C LEU A 74 -20.80 14.51 -2.29
N LYS A 75 -20.82 15.13 -3.48
CA LYS A 75 -21.81 14.83 -4.51
C LYS A 75 -21.76 13.35 -4.92
N ARG A 76 -20.57 12.80 -5.16
CA ARG A 76 -20.41 11.40 -5.56
C ARG A 76 -20.85 10.41 -4.48
N VAL A 77 -20.55 10.69 -3.22
CA VAL A 77 -20.99 9.88 -2.07
C VAL A 77 -22.50 10.01 -1.85
N LYS A 78 -23.06 11.20 -2.06
CA LYS A 78 -24.52 11.42 -1.96
C LYS A 78 -25.29 10.64 -3.03
N GLU A 79 -24.76 10.57 -4.25
CA GLU A 79 -25.37 9.80 -5.34
C GLU A 79 -25.35 8.30 -5.06
N ASP A 80 -24.29 7.79 -4.45
CA ASP A 80 -24.14 6.37 -4.13
C ASP A 80 -23.24 6.21 -2.88
N PRO A 81 -23.81 5.79 -1.74
CA PRO A 81 -23.10 5.71 -0.47
C PRO A 81 -22.06 4.57 -0.43
N THR A 82 -22.00 3.71 -1.46
CA THR A 82 -20.98 2.66 -1.59
C THR A 82 -19.68 3.16 -2.21
N ARG A 83 -19.66 4.38 -2.76
CA ARG A 83 -18.48 4.97 -3.39
C ARG A 83 -17.49 5.51 -2.36
N VAL A 84 -16.24 5.07 -2.47
CA VAL A 84 -15.09 5.70 -1.82
C VAL A 84 -14.40 6.60 -2.84
N VAL A 85 -14.25 7.88 -2.53
CA VAL A 85 -13.73 8.89 -3.47
C VAL A 85 -12.46 9.54 -2.93
N SER A 86 -11.55 9.89 -3.85
CA SER A 86 -10.31 10.62 -3.57
C SER A 86 -10.20 11.80 -4.52
N PRO A 87 -9.70 12.96 -4.07
CA PRO A 87 -9.31 14.03 -4.99
C PRO A 87 -8.08 13.61 -5.81
N VAL A 88 -7.81 14.35 -6.88
CA VAL A 88 -6.47 14.40 -7.46
C VAL A 88 -5.54 15.00 -6.40
N ILE A 89 -4.41 14.34 -6.16
CA ILE A 89 -3.44 14.74 -5.12
C ILE A 89 -2.30 15.49 -5.81
N ASP A 90 -2.35 16.82 -5.73
CA ASP A 90 -1.26 17.67 -6.18
C ASP A 90 -0.03 17.56 -5.27
N ILE A 91 1.13 17.91 -5.80
CA ILE A 91 2.42 17.78 -5.14
C ILE A 91 2.77 19.11 -4.48
N ILE A 92 3.11 19.07 -3.19
CA ILE A 92 3.79 20.16 -2.49
C ILE A 92 5.26 19.77 -2.39
N ASN A 93 6.15 20.55 -3.02
CA ASN A 93 7.58 20.27 -2.99
C ASN A 93 8.11 20.35 -1.54
N LEU A 94 8.85 19.33 -1.11
CA LEU A 94 9.33 19.22 0.27
C LEU A 94 10.36 20.29 0.66
N ASP A 95 11.12 20.80 -0.32
CA ASP A 95 12.20 21.76 -0.10
C ASP A 95 11.72 23.20 -0.33
N THR A 96 10.95 23.43 -1.39
CA THR A 96 10.55 24.78 -1.83
C THR A 96 9.12 25.16 -1.44
N PHE A 97 8.31 24.19 -0.99
CA PHE A 97 6.87 24.35 -0.75
C PHE A 97 6.09 24.82 -1.98
N ALA A 98 6.66 24.70 -3.18
CA ALA A 98 5.96 25.01 -4.42
C ALA A 98 4.83 24.00 -4.67
N TYR A 99 3.66 24.51 -5.02
CA TYR A 99 2.49 23.71 -5.39
C TYR A 99 2.55 23.35 -6.88
N ILE A 100 2.56 22.04 -7.17
CA ILE A 100 2.76 21.50 -8.51
C ILE A 100 1.62 20.51 -8.80
N ALA A 101 1.00 20.63 -9.97
CA ALA A 101 -0.04 19.70 -10.39
C ALA A 101 0.47 18.25 -10.43
N ALA A 102 -0.37 17.32 -10.01
CA ALA A 102 -0.02 15.91 -9.77
C ALA A 102 0.74 15.21 -10.93
N SER A 103 1.68 14.33 -10.57
CA SER A 103 2.27 13.31 -11.45
C SER A 103 2.18 11.91 -10.82
N SER A 104 2.26 10.86 -11.63
CA SER A 104 1.66 9.54 -11.37
C SER A 104 2.43 8.57 -10.46
N ASP A 105 3.45 8.99 -9.70
CA ASP A 105 4.30 8.06 -8.95
C ASP A 105 4.12 8.13 -7.42
N LEU A 106 3.43 7.13 -6.86
CA LEU A 106 3.30 6.92 -5.42
C LEU A 106 3.76 5.49 -5.04
N ARG A 107 4.66 5.36 -4.05
CA ARG A 107 5.13 4.06 -3.53
C ARG A 107 4.60 3.79 -2.12
N GLY A 108 3.92 2.65 -1.94
CA GLY A 108 3.28 2.25 -0.68
C GLY A 108 4.17 1.47 0.33
N GLY A 109 3.86 1.63 1.62
CA GLY A 109 4.67 1.18 2.77
C GLY A 109 4.32 -0.17 3.42
N LYS A 110 4.91 -0.42 4.61
CA LYS A 110 5.23 -1.71 5.27
C LYS A 110 4.07 -2.65 5.69
N ASN A 111 2.79 -2.30 5.50
CA ASN A 111 1.63 -3.11 5.94
C ASN A 111 1.08 -4.09 4.89
N THR A 112 1.81 -4.28 3.79
CA THR A 112 1.36 -5.05 2.61
C THR A 112 1.08 -6.53 2.90
N LYS A 113 1.77 -7.16 3.87
CA LYS A 113 1.63 -8.61 4.11
C LYS A 113 0.25 -9.00 4.65
N ARG A 114 -0.27 -8.28 5.65
CA ARG A 114 -1.62 -8.53 6.19
C ARG A 114 -2.70 -8.36 5.13
N THR A 115 -2.53 -7.36 4.25
CA THR A 115 -3.43 -7.13 3.12
C THR A 115 -3.38 -8.30 2.15
N ALA A 116 -2.18 -8.75 1.79
CA ALA A 116 -2.01 -9.90 0.89
C ALA A 116 -2.66 -11.17 1.45
N GLU A 117 -2.45 -11.48 2.73
CA GLU A 117 -3.03 -12.68 3.35
C GLU A 117 -4.57 -12.66 3.43
N VAL A 118 -5.19 -11.49 3.56
CA VAL A 118 -6.65 -11.39 3.69
C VAL A 118 -7.35 -11.30 2.34
N TRP A 119 -6.76 -10.59 1.37
CA TRP A 119 -7.47 -10.15 0.16
C TRP A 119 -6.96 -10.73 -1.15
N MET A 120 -5.71 -11.21 -1.23
CA MET A 120 -5.09 -11.59 -2.51
C MET A 120 -5.21 -13.07 -2.89
N ASP A 121 -5.90 -13.89 -2.09
CA ASP A 121 -6.08 -15.33 -2.37
C ASP A 121 -4.76 -16.04 -2.71
N GLU A 122 -4.72 -16.88 -3.75
CA GLU A 122 -3.50 -17.52 -4.27
C GLU A 122 -2.49 -16.53 -4.88
N TYR A 123 -2.94 -15.38 -5.36
CA TYR A 123 -2.10 -14.38 -6.02
C TYR A 123 -1.09 -13.71 -5.06
N LYS A 124 -1.24 -13.89 -3.75
CA LYS A 124 -0.22 -13.48 -2.76
C LYS A 124 1.14 -14.13 -3.02
N ASN A 125 1.19 -15.28 -3.70
CA ASN A 125 2.44 -15.94 -4.09
C ASN A 125 3.29 -15.06 -5.01
N HIS A 126 2.67 -14.32 -5.93
CA HIS A 126 3.39 -13.35 -6.77
C HIS A 126 3.96 -12.19 -5.94
N TYR A 127 3.21 -11.72 -4.93
CA TYR A 127 3.70 -10.72 -3.99
C TYR A 127 4.93 -11.22 -3.22
N TYR A 128 4.91 -12.48 -2.75
CA TYR A 128 6.04 -13.07 -2.04
C TYR A 128 7.22 -13.38 -2.96
N ALA A 129 7.00 -13.77 -4.21
CA ALA A 129 8.05 -13.94 -5.20
C ALA A 129 8.77 -12.61 -5.50
N ALA A 130 8.01 -11.52 -5.61
CA ALA A 130 8.57 -10.18 -5.83
C ALA A 130 9.22 -9.59 -4.57
N ARG A 131 8.80 -10.02 -3.37
CA ARG A 131 9.35 -9.57 -2.08
C ARG A 131 9.63 -10.74 -1.13
N PRO A 132 10.66 -11.57 -1.40
CA PRO A 132 10.95 -12.77 -0.58
C PRO A 132 11.17 -12.43 0.91
N ALA A 133 11.75 -11.26 1.20
CA ALA A 133 11.94 -10.75 2.56
C ALA A 133 10.63 -10.58 3.37
N ALA A 134 9.46 -10.60 2.73
CA ALA A 134 8.17 -10.57 3.42
C ALA A 134 7.74 -11.95 3.96
N GLN A 135 8.22 -13.07 3.39
CA GLN A 135 7.77 -14.42 3.79
C GLN A 135 8.05 -14.73 5.26
N GLY A 136 9.25 -14.42 5.75
CA GLY A 136 9.65 -14.69 7.14
C GLY A 136 9.10 -13.72 8.19
N ARG A 137 8.44 -12.63 7.80
CA ARG A 137 7.97 -11.62 8.76
C ARG A 137 6.67 -12.05 9.43
N PRO A 138 6.57 -12.05 10.77
CA PRO A 138 5.30 -12.28 11.44
C PRO A 138 4.33 -11.15 11.10
N TYR A 139 3.07 -11.49 10.85
CA TYR A 139 2.02 -10.54 10.48
C TYR A 139 0.86 -10.52 11.48
N GLY A 140 0.94 -11.32 12.55
CA GLY A 140 -0.06 -11.41 13.62
C GLY A 140 -1.37 -12.06 13.18
N ASP A 141 -2.35 -12.09 14.10
CA ASP A 141 -3.67 -12.67 13.81
C ASP A 141 -4.48 -11.84 12.80
N ILE A 142 -5.18 -12.56 11.91
CA ILE A 142 -6.02 -12.02 10.84
C ILE A 142 -7.44 -12.60 10.86
N GLN A 143 -7.81 -13.46 11.82
CA GLN A 143 -9.12 -14.15 11.84
C GLN A 143 -10.31 -13.19 11.81
N LYS A 144 -10.22 -12.04 12.51
CA LYS A 144 -11.26 -11.00 12.47
C LYS A 144 -11.47 -10.45 11.06
N ARG A 145 -10.40 -10.30 10.27
CA ARG A 145 -10.47 -9.76 8.90
C ARG A 145 -10.97 -10.80 7.90
N LEU A 146 -10.58 -12.07 8.06
CA LEU A 146 -11.14 -13.17 7.28
C LEU A 146 -12.64 -13.34 7.53
N SER A 147 -13.06 -13.24 8.80
CA SER A 147 -14.49 -13.33 9.16
C SER A 147 -15.30 -12.18 8.60
N LEU A 148 -14.75 -10.96 8.61
CA LEU A 148 -15.35 -9.80 7.94
C LEU A 148 -15.50 -10.01 6.43
N ARG A 149 -14.47 -10.52 5.75
CA ARG A 149 -14.53 -10.83 4.31
C ARG A 149 -15.66 -11.83 3.98
N ARG A 150 -15.83 -12.84 4.83
CA ARG A 150 -16.90 -13.84 4.70
C ARG A 150 -18.28 -13.23 4.95
N SER A 151 -18.46 -12.45 6.02
CA SER A 151 -19.75 -11.86 6.36
C SER A 151 -20.25 -10.87 5.31
N LEU A 152 -19.34 -10.11 4.70
CA LEU A 152 -19.63 -9.18 3.61
C LEU A 152 -19.79 -9.85 2.24
N LYS A 153 -19.63 -11.19 2.16
CA LYS A 153 -19.70 -11.97 0.90
C LYS A 153 -18.82 -11.38 -0.21
N CYS A 154 -17.60 -10.97 0.14
CA CYS A 154 -16.68 -10.34 -0.80
C CYS A 154 -16.34 -11.28 -1.98
N ARG A 155 -16.14 -10.69 -3.16
CA ARG A 155 -15.67 -11.39 -4.36
C ARG A 155 -14.22 -11.90 -4.19
N PRO A 156 -13.80 -12.94 -4.95
CA PRO A 156 -12.41 -13.40 -4.97
C PRO A 156 -11.48 -12.38 -5.65
N PHE A 157 -10.18 -12.46 -5.39
CA PHE A 157 -9.17 -11.57 -5.97
C PHE A 157 -9.07 -11.71 -7.49
N LYS A 158 -9.30 -12.91 -8.02
CA LYS A 158 -9.41 -13.14 -9.47
C LYS A 158 -10.44 -12.20 -10.11
N TRP A 159 -11.62 -12.07 -9.50
CA TRP A 159 -12.66 -11.16 -9.99
C TRP A 159 -12.18 -9.69 -9.97
N TYR A 160 -11.43 -9.29 -8.93
CA TYR A 160 -10.84 -7.94 -8.86
C TYR A 160 -9.89 -7.69 -10.04
N LEU A 161 -9.03 -8.65 -10.36
CA LEU A 161 -8.10 -8.52 -11.49
C LEU A 161 -8.85 -8.44 -12.82
N GLU A 162 -9.90 -9.24 -13.00
CA GLU A 162 -10.65 -9.25 -14.25
C GLU A 162 -11.58 -8.04 -14.44
N ASN A 163 -12.07 -7.42 -13.35
CA ASN A 163 -13.14 -6.40 -13.41
C ASN A 163 -12.72 -5.01 -12.91
N VAL A 164 -11.67 -4.92 -12.09
CA VAL A 164 -11.23 -3.66 -11.47
C VAL A 164 -9.85 -3.24 -11.97
N TYR A 165 -8.93 -4.18 -12.18
CA TYR A 165 -7.57 -3.87 -12.64
C TYR A 165 -7.04 -4.83 -13.74
N PRO A 166 -7.74 -4.92 -14.89
CA PRO A 166 -7.42 -5.86 -15.98
C PRO A 166 -6.09 -5.59 -16.71
N GLU A 167 -5.58 -4.37 -16.63
CA GLU A 167 -4.32 -3.97 -17.23
C GLU A 167 -3.08 -4.53 -16.49
N LEU A 168 -3.27 -5.02 -15.25
CA LEU A 168 -2.17 -5.63 -14.49
C LEU A 168 -1.76 -6.96 -15.13
N GLN A 169 -0.58 -6.97 -15.75
CA GLN A 169 0.01 -8.16 -16.32
C GLN A 169 0.50 -9.10 -15.20
N ILE A 170 -0.18 -10.24 -15.04
CA ILE A 170 0.24 -11.27 -14.10
C ILE A 170 1.19 -12.22 -14.83
N PRO A 171 2.42 -12.44 -14.32
CA PRO A 171 3.34 -13.39 -14.92
C PRO A 171 2.69 -14.77 -14.97
N VAL A 172 2.45 -15.28 -16.17
CA VAL A 172 1.92 -16.63 -16.37
C VAL A 172 2.97 -17.62 -15.84
N GLU A 173 2.55 -18.55 -14.98
CA GLU A 173 3.42 -19.59 -14.40
C GLU A 173 4.25 -20.35 -15.44
N SER A 174 3.81 -20.39 -16.71
CA SER A 174 4.51 -21.06 -17.81
C SER A 174 5.79 -20.36 -18.29
N LEU A 175 6.07 -19.13 -17.89
CA LEU A 175 7.26 -18.37 -18.31
C LEU A 175 8.41 -18.43 -17.29
N SER A 176 8.12 -18.79 -16.04
CA SER A 176 9.14 -19.05 -15.01
C SER A 176 9.68 -20.47 -15.15
N LYS A 177 10.28 -20.79 -16.30
CA LYS A 177 11.01 -22.06 -16.44
C LYS A 177 12.34 -21.92 -15.70
N SER A 178 12.46 -22.56 -14.55
CA SER A 178 13.76 -22.80 -13.91
C SER A 178 14.59 -23.68 -14.84
N GLY A 179 15.74 -23.18 -15.27
CA GLY A 179 16.61 -23.85 -16.22
C GLY A 179 17.96 -23.16 -16.31
N ILE A 180 18.89 -23.78 -17.02
CA ILE A 180 20.20 -23.20 -17.23
C ILE A 180 20.16 -22.32 -18.48
N ILE A 181 20.47 -21.04 -18.33
CA ILE A 181 20.67 -20.13 -19.47
C ILE A 181 22.08 -20.39 -20.01
N ARG A 182 22.16 -20.89 -21.26
CA ARG A 182 23.40 -21.33 -21.90
C ARG A 182 23.70 -20.54 -23.18
N GLN A 183 24.93 -20.07 -23.30
CA GLN A 183 25.52 -19.59 -24.55
C GLN A 183 26.61 -20.59 -25.00
N ARG A 184 26.30 -21.45 -25.97
CA ARG A 184 27.16 -22.56 -26.44
C ARG A 184 27.54 -23.55 -25.32
N GLN A 185 28.79 -23.58 -24.87
CA GLN A 185 29.28 -24.44 -23.77
C GLN A 185 29.43 -23.69 -22.44
N ARG A 186 28.95 -22.43 -22.39
CA ARG A 186 29.02 -21.58 -21.21
C ARG A 186 27.62 -21.27 -20.67
N CYS A 187 27.49 -21.24 -19.36
CA CYS A 187 26.24 -21.07 -18.64
C CYS A 187 26.34 -19.88 -17.70
N ILE A 188 25.23 -19.17 -17.48
CA ILE A 188 25.22 -17.99 -16.61
C ILE A 188 25.32 -18.43 -15.14
N GLU A 189 26.22 -17.82 -14.39
CA GLU A 189 26.37 -18.03 -12.94
C GLU A 189 26.42 -16.68 -12.24
N SER A 190 25.69 -16.57 -11.13
CA SER A 190 25.67 -15.39 -10.27
C SER A 190 26.67 -15.57 -9.13
N GLN A 191 27.74 -14.77 -9.12
CA GLN A 191 28.72 -14.76 -8.04
C GLN A 191 28.51 -13.54 -7.15
N LYS A 192 28.36 -13.77 -5.83
CA LYS A 192 28.41 -12.70 -4.83
C LYS A 192 29.82 -12.62 -4.26
N THR A 193 30.53 -11.53 -4.57
CA THR A 193 31.76 -11.17 -3.86
C THR A 193 31.38 -10.46 -2.55
N GLY A 194 32.07 -10.80 -1.46
CA GLY A 194 31.76 -10.24 -0.14
C GLY A 194 31.81 -8.71 -0.16
N GLY A 195 30.68 -8.06 0.13
CA GLY A 195 30.57 -6.61 0.28
C GLY A 195 29.80 -5.85 -0.82
N GLN A 196 29.24 -6.52 -1.85
CA GLN A 196 28.39 -5.87 -2.86
C GLN A 196 26.91 -6.29 -2.74
N ASP A 197 26.00 -5.32 -2.79
CA ASP A 197 24.54 -5.53 -2.69
C ASP A 197 23.95 -6.21 -3.95
N ALA A 198 24.63 -6.13 -5.10
CA ALA A 198 24.22 -6.73 -6.35
C ALA A 198 25.18 -7.86 -6.78
N PRO A 199 24.68 -9.03 -7.19
CA PRO A 199 25.52 -10.11 -7.71
C PRO A 199 26.06 -9.80 -9.10
N THR A 200 27.28 -10.24 -9.39
CA THR A 200 27.86 -10.19 -10.74
C THR A 200 27.49 -11.44 -11.51
N LEU A 201 27.03 -11.27 -12.75
CA LEU A 201 26.68 -12.36 -13.65
C LEU A 201 27.87 -12.68 -14.57
N ASN A 202 28.35 -13.91 -14.53
CA ASN A 202 29.47 -14.41 -15.33
C ASN A 202 29.06 -15.61 -16.18
N LEU A 203 29.75 -15.84 -17.30
CA LEU A 203 29.61 -17.04 -18.12
C LEU A 203 30.68 -18.07 -17.74
N VAL A 204 30.29 -19.17 -17.12
CA VAL A 204 31.21 -20.27 -16.71
C VAL A 204 30.98 -21.53 -17.55
N PRO A 205 31.94 -22.46 -17.65
CA PRO A 205 31.69 -23.76 -18.29
C PRO A 205 30.47 -24.45 -17.67
N CYS A 206 29.54 -24.95 -18.48
CA CYS A 206 28.33 -25.57 -17.94
C CYS A 206 28.61 -26.81 -17.06
N SER A 207 29.75 -27.48 -17.28
CA SER A 207 30.23 -28.61 -16.50
C SER A 207 30.68 -28.27 -15.08
N SER A 208 30.96 -26.99 -14.78
CA SER A 208 31.40 -26.56 -13.45
C SER A 208 30.25 -26.22 -12.49
N LEU A 209 29.00 -26.21 -12.98
CA LEU A 209 27.81 -25.96 -12.16
C LEU A 209 27.50 -27.20 -11.31
N LYS A 210 27.82 -27.15 -10.01
CA LYS A 210 27.51 -28.24 -9.06
C LYS A 210 26.01 -28.25 -8.74
N GLY A 211 25.33 -29.35 -9.09
CA GLY A 211 23.97 -29.65 -8.59
C GLY A 211 22.84 -29.73 -9.63
N VAL A 212 23.12 -29.78 -10.94
CA VAL A 212 22.04 -29.85 -11.94
C VAL A 212 22.09 -31.18 -12.72
N SER A 213 21.06 -32.01 -12.51
CA SER A 213 20.78 -33.19 -13.35
C SER A 213 20.39 -32.76 -14.77
N GLU A 214 20.88 -33.47 -15.78
CA GLU A 214 20.78 -33.18 -17.23
C GLU A 214 19.37 -33.02 -17.83
N LYS A 215 18.28 -33.06 -17.04
CA LYS A 215 16.91 -33.13 -17.54
C LYS A 215 16.12 -31.81 -17.58
N SER A 216 16.74 -30.66 -17.37
CA SER A 216 16.05 -29.35 -17.47
C SER A 216 16.56 -28.53 -18.65
N GLN A 217 16.31 -29.03 -19.87
CA GLN A 217 16.56 -28.28 -21.11
C GLN A 217 15.32 -27.48 -21.48
N VAL A 218 15.49 -26.17 -21.66
CA VAL A 218 14.51 -25.30 -22.31
C VAL A 218 15.14 -24.85 -23.63
N HIS A 219 14.54 -25.26 -24.74
CA HIS A 219 14.85 -24.73 -26.07
C HIS A 219 14.26 -23.33 -26.24
#